data_AF-A0A849BNT1-F1
#
_entry.id   AF-A0A849BNT1-F1
#
_cell.length_a   1.000
_cell.length_b   1.000
_cell.length_c   1.000
_cell.angle_alpha   90.00
_cell.angle_beta   90.00
_cell.angle_gamma   90.00
#
_symmetry.space_group_name_H-M   'P 1'
#
loop_
_entity.id
_entity.type
_entity.pdbx_description
1 polymer ?
#
loop_
_entity_poly.entity_id
_entity_poly.type
_entity_poly.pdbx_seq_one_letter_code
_entity_poly.pdbx_strand_id
1 'polypeptide(L)'
;IYQLVVEAWLQQLERSRRVIAVRVAGEERWAAVEDAGRLRDALGTPLPVGVPEAFTAPVPDPVGELVSRHARTHVPFTSGALARRLGLGTAVVDAALRRLEQRGRLVRGDLLPDGVRGRLVEGPAGEDGAGEGDHAEHVCDAEVLRVLRRRSLAALRAEVEPVPPEDLASFLPRWQGVGARLRGAEGLVRVVEQLSGAVLPASALESLVLPARLQRYTSALLDELTASGEVLWCGHGSLPGDDGWVSLHLADSAHLTLRPRPAWDAADDAARSDVAAAAAGGRDDDALELTDDHRAVLDALDGGGAYFFRALADAVGSVDDDHLAEVLWDLVWDGRLTNDTLSPLRARLRGGRTRHRTAPAAPRSRYAGSRRGWAA
;
A
#
# COMPACT_ATOMS: atom_id res chain seq x y z
N ILE A 1 -17.71 34.99 -16.66
CA ILE A 1 -19.06 35.08 -16.03
C ILE A 1 -18.93 35.36 -14.52
N TYR A 2 -18.19 34.56 -13.75
CA TYR A 2 -18.01 34.78 -12.30
C TYR A 2 -17.41 36.15 -11.92
N GLN A 3 -16.40 36.65 -12.63
CA GLN A 3 -15.78 37.97 -12.33
C GLN A 3 -16.77 39.15 -12.45
N LEU A 4 -17.59 39.19 -13.52
CA LEU A 4 -18.58 40.26 -13.73
C LEU A 4 -19.67 40.29 -12.66
N VAL A 5 -20.05 39.13 -12.12
CA VAL A 5 -21.05 39.02 -11.04
C VAL A 5 -20.48 39.53 -9.71
N VAL A 6 -19.23 39.15 -9.40
CA VAL A 6 -18.54 39.60 -8.17
C VAL A 6 -18.37 41.11 -8.17
N GLU A 7 -18.02 41.70 -9.31
CA GLU A 7 -17.83 43.15 -9.43
C GLU A 7 -19.15 43.92 -9.26
N ALA A 8 -20.25 43.41 -9.82
CA ALA A 8 -21.59 43.99 -9.59
C ALA A 8 -22.00 43.93 -8.11
N TRP A 9 -21.68 42.84 -7.40
CA TRP A 9 -21.96 42.70 -5.97
C TRP A 9 -21.11 43.65 -5.12
N LEU A 10 -19.83 43.81 -5.44
CA LEU A 10 -18.95 44.75 -4.76
C LEU A 10 -19.42 46.20 -4.92
N GLN A 11 -19.84 46.59 -6.13
CA GLN A 11 -20.43 47.91 -6.37
C GLN A 11 -21.73 48.13 -5.59
N GLN A 12 -22.58 47.10 -5.47
CA GLN A 12 -23.80 47.17 -4.66
C GLN A 12 -23.47 47.32 -3.15
N LEU A 13 -22.46 46.60 -2.66
CA LEU A 13 -22.00 46.70 -1.27
C LEU A 13 -21.34 48.04 -0.95
N GLU A 14 -20.62 48.62 -1.91
CA GLU A 14 -20.07 49.97 -1.81
C GLU A 14 -21.18 51.03 -1.77
N ARG A 15 -22.19 50.95 -2.67
CA ARG A 15 -23.35 51.86 -2.67
C ARG A 15 -24.15 51.79 -1.36
N SER A 16 -24.21 50.61 -0.74
CA SER A 16 -24.84 50.41 0.57
C SER A 16 -23.92 50.72 1.76
N ARG A 17 -22.70 51.23 1.51
CA ARG A 17 -21.68 51.62 2.50
C ARG A 17 -21.27 50.50 3.45
N ARG A 18 -21.25 49.26 2.95
CA ARG A 18 -20.82 48.07 3.70
C ARG A 18 -19.36 47.69 3.42
N VAL A 19 -18.84 48.10 2.28
CA VAL A 19 -17.48 47.83 1.83
C VAL A 19 -16.87 49.14 1.32
N ILE A 20 -15.56 49.30 1.50
CA ILE A 20 -14.78 50.44 1.04
C ILE A 20 -13.67 49.98 0.08
N ALA A 21 -13.43 50.76 -0.97
CA ALA A 21 -12.25 50.63 -1.81
C ALA A 21 -11.07 51.35 -1.13
N VAL A 22 -9.97 50.62 -0.93
CA VAL A 22 -8.77 51.12 -0.25
C VAL A 22 -7.53 50.66 -0.98
N ARG A 23 -6.44 51.44 -0.87
CA ARG A 23 -5.15 51.06 -1.46
C ARG A 23 -4.23 50.48 -0.38
N VAL A 24 -3.86 49.22 -0.54
CA VAL A 24 -2.99 48.49 0.38
C VAL A 24 -1.80 47.96 -0.40
N ALA A 25 -0.58 48.26 0.04
CA ALA A 25 0.66 47.86 -0.64
C ALA A 25 0.73 48.28 -2.13
N GLY A 26 0.10 49.41 -2.49
CA GLY A 26 0.05 49.90 -3.87
C GLY A 26 -1.07 49.33 -4.74
N GLU A 27 -1.82 48.33 -4.25
CA GLU A 27 -2.93 47.70 -4.96
C GLU A 27 -4.29 48.17 -4.44
N GLU A 28 -5.26 48.37 -5.34
CA GLU A 28 -6.66 48.60 -4.95
C GLU A 28 -7.30 47.31 -4.45
N ARG A 29 -7.91 47.38 -3.27
CA ARG A 29 -8.54 46.25 -2.60
C ARG A 29 -9.84 46.68 -1.93
N TRP A 30 -10.77 45.74 -1.87
CA TRP A 30 -12.03 45.89 -1.16
C TRP A 30 -11.90 45.43 0.29
N ALA A 31 -12.35 46.24 1.23
CA ALA A 31 -12.37 45.92 2.65
C ALA A 31 -13.75 46.19 3.25
N ALA A 32 -14.13 45.43 4.27
CA ALA A 32 -15.36 45.69 5.00
C ALA A 32 -15.24 47.05 5.74
N VAL A 33 -16.31 47.83 5.79
CA VAL A 33 -16.27 49.19 6.38
C VAL A 33 -15.84 49.15 7.86
N GLU A 34 -16.13 48.04 8.55
CA GLU A 34 -15.77 47.78 9.94
C GLU A 34 -14.26 47.70 10.18
N ASP A 35 -13.46 47.54 9.12
CA ASP A 35 -12.00 47.50 9.19
C ASP A 35 -11.34 48.85 8.90
N ALA A 36 -12.11 49.89 8.62
CA ALA A 36 -11.58 51.20 8.27
C ALA A 36 -10.56 51.71 9.31
N GLY A 37 -10.91 51.69 10.60
CA GLY A 37 -10.00 52.06 11.69
C GLY A 37 -8.74 51.19 11.74
N ARG A 38 -8.87 49.87 11.55
CA ARG A 38 -7.72 48.93 11.55
C ARG A 38 -6.77 49.22 10.40
N LEU A 39 -7.28 49.47 9.21
CA LEU A 39 -6.48 49.75 8.02
C LEU A 39 -5.77 51.11 8.11
N ARG A 40 -6.47 52.14 8.60
CA ARG A 40 -5.87 53.45 8.85
C ARG A 40 -4.75 53.35 9.89
N ASP A 41 -5.03 52.72 11.03
CA ASP A 41 -4.12 52.71 12.17
C ASP A 41 -2.94 51.73 11.99
N ALA A 42 -3.14 50.61 11.28
CA ALA A 42 -2.07 49.65 11.02
C ALA A 42 -1.22 49.98 9.79
N LEU A 43 -1.83 50.47 8.72
CA LEU A 43 -1.19 50.59 7.40
C LEU A 43 -1.04 52.04 6.93
N GLY A 44 -1.62 53.01 7.65
CA GLY A 44 -1.67 54.41 7.20
C GLY A 44 -2.55 54.60 5.96
N THR A 45 -3.46 53.67 5.69
CA THR A 45 -4.26 53.69 4.46
C THR A 45 -5.27 54.85 4.47
N PRO A 46 -5.31 55.69 3.41
CA PRO A 46 -6.29 56.76 3.33
C PRO A 46 -7.69 56.16 3.18
N LEU A 47 -8.64 56.63 4.00
CA LEU A 47 -10.02 56.18 3.97
C LEU A 47 -10.85 57.06 3.03
N PRO A 48 -11.82 56.48 2.29
CA PRO A 48 -12.74 57.26 1.48
C PRO A 48 -13.66 58.13 2.33
N VAL A 49 -14.19 59.20 1.72
CA VAL A 49 -15.13 60.10 2.40
C VAL A 49 -16.44 59.38 2.74
N GLY A 50 -17.00 59.67 3.92
CA GLY A 50 -18.30 59.14 4.35
C GLY A 50 -18.26 57.85 5.18
N VAL A 51 -17.09 57.42 5.66
CA VAL A 51 -16.97 56.35 6.67
C VAL A 51 -17.46 56.89 8.04
N PRO A 52 -18.46 56.25 8.68
CA PRO A 52 -18.93 56.64 10.02
C PRO A 52 -17.84 56.60 11.09
N GLU A 53 -17.87 57.56 12.03
CA GLU A 53 -16.89 57.65 13.13
C GLU A 53 -16.79 56.36 13.95
N ALA A 54 -17.91 55.66 14.15
CA ALA A 54 -17.98 54.39 14.87
C ALA A 54 -17.02 53.31 14.31
N PHE A 55 -16.73 53.34 13.00
CA PHE A 55 -15.80 52.39 12.36
C PHE A 55 -14.35 52.89 12.29
N THR A 56 -14.11 54.10 12.78
CA THR A 56 -12.78 54.73 12.85
C THR A 56 -12.24 54.85 14.28
N ALA A 57 -12.96 54.27 15.25
CA ALA A 57 -12.52 54.24 16.64
C ALA A 57 -11.17 53.50 16.76
N PRO A 58 -10.23 54.00 17.59
CA PRO A 58 -8.91 53.38 17.76
C PRO A 58 -9.01 51.94 18.27
N VAL A 59 -8.24 51.04 17.67
CA VAL A 59 -8.14 49.63 18.09
C VAL A 59 -6.79 49.40 18.79
N PRO A 60 -6.74 48.65 19.91
CA PRO A 60 -5.49 48.47 20.68
C PRO A 60 -4.32 47.81 19.95
N ASP A 61 -4.56 46.82 19.08
CA ASP A 61 -3.52 46.12 18.29
C ASP A 61 -4.00 45.98 16.83
N PRO A 62 -3.98 47.07 16.03
CA PRO A 62 -4.58 47.08 14.70
C PRO A 62 -3.84 46.14 13.74
N VAL A 63 -2.52 46.04 13.87
CA VAL A 63 -1.70 45.07 13.10
C VAL A 63 -2.06 43.64 13.51
N GLY A 64 -2.09 43.33 14.81
CA GLY A 64 -2.44 41.99 15.29
C GLY A 64 -3.84 41.53 14.85
N GLU A 65 -4.82 42.44 14.82
CA GLU A 65 -6.17 42.16 14.33
C GLU A 65 -6.18 41.84 12.82
N LEU A 66 -5.46 42.62 11.99
CA LEU A 66 -5.35 42.34 10.56
C LEU A 66 -4.66 40.99 10.29
N VAL A 67 -3.57 40.69 11.01
CA VAL A 67 -2.86 39.42 10.92
C VAL A 67 -3.76 38.26 11.33
N SER A 68 -4.46 38.38 12.47
CA SER A 68 -5.37 37.34 12.95
C SER A 68 -6.52 37.10 11.97
N ARG A 69 -7.04 38.14 11.33
CA ARG A 69 -8.08 37.99 10.30
C ARG A 69 -7.56 37.28 9.06
N HIS A 70 -6.36 37.63 8.59
CA HIS A 70 -5.72 36.95 7.46
C HIS A 70 -5.58 35.45 7.74
N ALA A 71 -5.08 35.10 8.93
CA ALA A 71 -4.88 33.71 9.34
C ALA A 71 -6.17 32.87 9.46
N ARG A 72 -7.36 33.49 9.57
CA ARG A 72 -8.62 32.73 9.61
C ARG A 72 -9.08 32.21 8.24
N THR A 73 -8.54 32.76 7.16
CA THR A 73 -9.06 32.53 5.80
C THR A 73 -7.98 32.16 4.79
N HIS A 74 -6.74 32.58 5.01
CA HIS A 74 -5.63 32.40 4.09
C HIS A 74 -4.52 31.65 4.81
N VAL A 75 -4.69 30.34 5.00
CA VAL A 75 -3.71 29.45 5.63
C VAL A 75 -3.43 28.23 4.77
N PRO A 76 -2.22 27.67 4.82
CA PRO A 76 -1.02 28.20 5.50
C PRO A 76 -0.35 29.34 4.71
N PHE A 77 0.38 30.23 5.39
CA PHE A 77 1.12 31.35 4.76
C PHE A 77 2.47 31.60 5.45
N THR A 78 3.37 32.33 4.79
CA THR A 78 4.68 32.72 5.35
C THR A 78 4.71 34.18 5.81
N SER A 79 5.61 34.54 6.72
CA SER A 79 5.76 35.93 7.19
C SER A 79 6.06 36.89 6.05
N GLY A 80 6.92 36.49 5.11
CA GLY A 80 7.28 37.28 3.92
C GLY A 80 6.11 37.51 2.96
N ALA A 81 5.25 36.49 2.74
CA ALA A 81 4.05 36.66 1.92
C ALA A 81 3.06 37.63 2.56
N LEU A 82 2.85 37.54 3.88
CA LEU A 82 1.97 38.44 4.61
C LEU A 82 2.51 39.89 4.64
N ALA A 83 3.82 40.06 4.85
CA ALA A 83 4.48 41.37 4.82
C ALA A 83 4.29 42.08 3.47
N ARG A 84 4.56 41.38 2.36
CA ARG A 84 4.29 41.89 1.00
C ARG A 84 2.82 42.23 0.80
N ARG A 85 1.91 41.35 1.25
CA ARG A 85 0.47 41.59 1.11
C ARG A 85 0.00 42.83 1.86
N LEU A 86 0.50 43.08 3.07
CA LEU A 86 0.09 44.24 3.88
C LEU A 86 0.87 45.52 3.55
N GLY A 87 2.00 45.42 2.85
CA GLY A 87 2.89 46.56 2.61
C GLY A 87 3.65 46.98 3.87
N LEU A 88 3.88 46.03 4.79
CA LEU A 88 4.59 46.23 6.05
C LEU A 88 5.99 45.60 5.96
N GLY A 89 6.93 46.11 6.76
CA GLY A 89 8.23 45.46 6.94
C GLY A 89 8.07 44.09 7.61
N THR A 90 8.86 43.10 7.19
CA THR A 90 8.84 41.73 7.73
C THR A 90 9.01 41.71 9.25
N ALA A 91 9.87 42.56 9.81
CA ALA A 91 10.08 42.68 11.25
C ALA A 91 8.82 43.08 12.05
N VAL A 92 7.96 43.94 11.49
CA VAL A 92 6.69 44.37 12.12
C VAL A 92 5.70 43.21 12.12
N VAL A 93 5.61 42.50 11.00
CA VAL A 93 4.75 41.31 10.87
C VAL A 93 5.22 40.20 11.79
N ASP A 94 6.52 39.91 11.85
CA ASP A 94 7.08 38.89 12.74
C ASP A 94 6.88 39.22 14.22
N ALA A 95 6.94 40.49 14.62
CA ALA A 95 6.58 40.91 15.96
C ALA A 95 5.09 40.65 16.28
N ALA A 96 4.19 40.92 15.33
CA ALA A 96 2.76 40.65 15.50
C ALA A 96 2.46 39.14 15.53
N LEU A 97 3.08 38.36 14.65
CA LEU A 97 2.96 36.90 14.61
C LEU A 97 3.44 36.27 15.92
N ARG A 98 4.62 36.68 16.43
CA ARG A 98 5.14 36.21 17.72
C ARG A 98 4.19 36.50 18.89
N ARG A 99 3.59 37.70 18.94
CA ARG A 99 2.59 38.02 19.99
C ARG A 99 1.35 37.13 19.90
N LEU A 100 0.85 36.87 18.69
CA LEU A 100 -0.32 36.02 18.49
C LEU A 100 -0.03 34.54 18.77
N GLU A 101 1.17 34.08 18.45
CA GLU A 101 1.69 32.76 18.79
C GLU A 101 1.80 32.57 20.32
N GLN A 102 2.37 33.54 21.04
CA GLN A 102 2.42 33.54 22.51
C GLN A 102 1.03 33.49 23.17
N ARG A 103 0.02 34.06 22.50
CA ARG A 103 -1.40 34.00 22.95
C ARG A 103 -2.12 32.72 22.53
N GLY A 104 -1.44 31.79 21.86
CA GLY A 104 -2.00 30.52 21.37
C GLY A 104 -2.99 30.68 20.21
N ARG A 105 -3.01 31.85 19.54
CA ARG A 105 -3.90 32.13 18.39
C ARG A 105 -3.32 31.60 17.08
N LEU A 106 -1.99 31.60 16.96
CA LEU A 106 -1.28 31.10 15.78
C LEU A 106 -0.36 29.95 16.17
N VAL A 107 -0.09 29.08 15.20
CA VAL A 107 0.89 28.00 15.26
C VAL A 107 1.86 28.19 14.12
N ARG A 108 3.17 28.08 14.42
CA ARG A 108 4.24 28.02 13.41
C ARG A 108 4.77 26.61 13.27
N GLY A 109 5.20 26.27 12.05
CA GLY A 109 5.92 25.04 11.78
C GLY A 109 5.87 24.66 10.31
N ASP A 110 6.25 23.42 10.04
CA ASP A 110 6.16 22.84 8.72
C ASP A 110 4.76 22.23 8.52
N LEU A 111 3.88 23.02 7.88
CA LEU A 111 2.45 22.71 7.76
C LEU A 111 2.04 22.25 6.36
N LEU A 112 2.98 22.18 5.42
CA LEU A 112 2.73 21.73 4.04
C LEU A 112 3.50 20.43 3.77
N PRO A 113 2.89 19.44 3.09
CA PRO A 113 3.60 18.25 2.62
C PRO A 113 4.75 18.60 1.68
N ASP A 114 5.81 17.80 1.68
CA ASP A 114 7.02 18.03 0.88
C ASP A 114 6.73 18.27 -0.63
N GLY A 115 5.70 17.60 -1.17
CA GLY A 115 5.30 17.74 -2.59
C GLY A 115 4.45 18.99 -2.93
N VAL A 116 4.00 19.75 -1.92
CA VAL A 116 3.09 20.91 -2.11
C VAL A 116 3.77 22.24 -1.78
N ARG A 117 4.93 22.21 -1.08
CA ARG A 117 5.67 23.41 -0.63
C ARG A 117 5.92 24.44 -1.74
N GLY A 118 6.23 24.00 -2.96
CA GLY A 118 6.53 24.90 -4.09
C GLY A 118 5.32 25.39 -4.91
N ARG A 119 4.11 24.86 -4.69
CA ARG A 119 2.96 25.08 -5.59
C ARG A 119 1.89 26.03 -5.02
N LEU A 120 1.84 26.22 -3.71
CA LEU A 120 0.85 27.08 -3.03
C LEU A 120 1.41 28.42 -2.53
N VAL A 121 2.73 28.55 -2.41
CA VAL A 121 3.36 29.81 -2.01
C VAL A 121 3.64 30.63 -3.27
N GLU A 122 2.67 31.43 -3.70
CA GLU A 122 2.89 32.44 -4.74
C GLU A 122 3.87 33.50 -4.21
N GLY A 123 5.13 33.35 -4.58
CA GLY A 123 6.16 34.39 -4.53
C GLY A 123 7.07 34.20 -5.73
N PRO A 124 7.56 35.28 -6.37
CA PRO A 124 8.59 35.13 -7.37
C PRO A 124 9.77 34.46 -6.68
N ALA A 125 10.24 33.35 -7.27
CA ALA A 125 11.55 32.82 -6.96
C ALA A 125 12.54 33.98 -7.15
N GLY A 126 13.01 34.55 -6.04
CA GLY A 126 14.07 35.54 -6.09
C GLY A 126 15.29 34.84 -6.64
N GLU A 127 15.69 35.20 -7.86
CA GLU A 127 17.04 34.97 -8.37
C GLU A 127 17.99 35.80 -7.50
N ASP A 128 18.33 35.31 -6.31
CA ASP A 128 19.50 35.69 -5.52
C ASP A 128 19.55 34.81 -4.26
N GLY A 129 20.35 33.74 -4.35
CA GLY A 129 20.76 32.94 -3.20
C GLY A 129 20.16 31.53 -3.12
N ALA A 130 20.77 30.60 -3.85
CA ALA A 130 20.80 29.19 -3.44
C ALA A 130 21.60 29.09 -2.12
N GLY A 131 20.94 29.45 -1.02
CA GLY A 131 21.41 29.27 0.34
C GLY A 131 20.53 28.24 1.03
N GLU A 132 21.17 27.17 1.47
CA GLU A 132 20.73 26.21 2.48
C GLU A 132 19.88 26.92 3.57
N GLY A 133 18.54 26.83 3.51
CA GLY A 133 17.69 27.52 4.48
C GLY A 133 16.24 27.88 4.13
N ASP A 134 15.67 27.53 2.97
CA ASP A 134 14.25 27.85 2.68
C ASP A 134 13.26 26.87 3.35
N HIS A 135 13.48 26.61 4.63
CA HIS A 135 12.44 26.16 5.55
C HIS A 135 11.62 27.39 5.95
N ALA A 136 10.93 28.03 5.00
CA ALA A 136 10.01 29.10 5.35
C ALA A 136 8.92 28.53 6.28
N GLU A 137 9.03 28.82 7.59
CA GLU A 137 8.06 28.38 8.58
C GLU A 137 6.67 28.89 8.20
N HIS A 138 5.72 27.96 8.10
CA HIS A 138 4.34 28.27 7.80
C HIS A 138 3.61 28.65 9.07
N VAL A 139 2.72 29.63 8.95
CA VAL A 139 1.86 30.08 10.03
C VAL A 139 0.42 29.71 9.72
N CYS A 140 -0.30 29.24 10.74
CA CYS A 140 -1.72 28.94 10.66
C CYS A 140 -2.45 29.37 11.93
N ASP A 141 -3.74 29.72 11.82
CA ASP A 141 -4.60 29.91 12.98
C ASP A 141 -4.84 28.56 13.69
N ALA A 142 -4.71 28.56 15.02
CA ALA A 142 -4.77 27.35 15.82
C ALA A 142 -6.13 26.64 15.75
N GLU A 143 -7.25 27.39 15.68
CA GLU A 143 -8.58 26.80 15.55
C GLU A 143 -8.79 26.24 14.15
N VAL A 144 -8.37 26.97 13.11
CA VAL A 144 -8.46 26.49 11.73
C VAL A 144 -7.68 25.20 11.55
N LEU A 145 -6.44 25.13 12.07
CA LEU A 145 -5.62 23.93 12.03
C LEU A 145 -6.30 22.74 12.74
N ARG A 146 -6.92 22.96 13.92
CA ARG A 146 -7.66 21.92 14.63
C ARG A 146 -8.87 21.43 13.85
N VAL A 147 -9.62 22.33 13.21
CA VAL A 147 -10.77 21.97 12.37
C VAL A 147 -10.32 21.17 11.15
N LEU A 148 -9.26 21.61 10.46
CA LEU A 148 -8.69 20.89 9.32
C LEU A 148 -8.24 19.49 9.73
N ARG A 149 -7.43 19.36 10.80
CA ARG A 149 -6.95 18.07 11.29
C ARG A 149 -8.10 17.13 11.66
N ARG A 150 -9.14 17.64 12.34
CA ARG A 150 -10.31 16.84 12.72
C ARG A 150 -11.08 16.35 11.49
N ARG A 151 -11.31 17.21 10.50
CA ARG A 151 -12.02 16.87 9.27
C ARG A 151 -11.24 15.88 8.41
N SER A 152 -9.93 16.09 8.24
CA SER A 152 -9.06 15.15 7.52
C SER A 152 -9.08 13.77 8.18
N LEU A 153 -9.00 13.72 9.51
CA LEU A 153 -9.02 12.47 10.24
C LEU A 153 -10.39 11.78 10.19
N ALA A 154 -11.49 12.54 10.22
CA ALA A 154 -12.83 12.00 10.04
C ALA A 154 -13.03 11.42 8.63
N ALA A 155 -12.53 12.10 7.59
CA ALA A 155 -12.56 11.59 6.22
C ALA A 155 -11.78 10.27 6.09
N LEU A 156 -10.56 10.21 6.62
CA LEU A 156 -9.74 8.99 6.64
C LEU A 156 -10.39 7.86 7.45
N ARG A 157 -11.11 8.17 8.53
CA ARG A 157 -11.85 7.16 9.30
C ARG A 157 -13.08 6.63 8.58
N ALA A 158 -13.78 7.48 7.82
CA ALA A 158 -14.91 7.05 7.00
C ALA A 158 -14.49 6.09 5.88
N GLU A 159 -13.24 6.17 5.41
CA GLU A 159 -12.68 5.20 4.45
C GLU A 159 -12.41 3.82 5.07
N VAL A 160 -12.39 3.70 6.40
CA VAL A 160 -12.09 2.47 7.16
C VAL A 160 -13.20 2.18 8.17
N GLU A 161 -14.45 2.44 7.81
CA GLU A 161 -15.59 2.18 8.69
C GLU A 161 -15.90 0.66 8.75
N PRO A 162 -16.13 0.08 9.94
CA PRO A 162 -16.50 -1.33 10.05
C PRO A 162 -17.83 -1.61 9.34
N VAL A 163 -17.82 -2.60 8.46
CA VAL A 163 -19.02 -3.07 7.76
C VAL A 163 -19.73 -4.16 8.55
N PRO A 164 -21.06 -4.27 8.44
CA PRO A 164 -21.80 -5.41 8.97
C PRO A 164 -21.25 -6.75 8.45
N PRO A 165 -21.29 -7.84 9.25
CA PRO A 165 -20.81 -9.16 8.84
C PRO A 165 -21.46 -9.69 7.55
N GLU A 166 -22.71 -9.34 7.29
CA GLU A 166 -23.44 -9.70 6.06
C GLU A 166 -22.84 -9.10 4.80
N ASP A 167 -22.33 -7.86 4.88
CA ASP A 167 -21.66 -7.21 3.76
C ASP A 167 -20.34 -7.91 3.48
N LEU A 168 -19.56 -8.23 4.52
CA LEU A 168 -18.35 -9.03 4.38
C LEU A 168 -18.64 -10.42 3.80
N ALA A 169 -19.69 -11.09 4.25
CA ALA A 169 -20.09 -12.41 3.76
C ALA A 169 -20.48 -12.39 2.28
N SER A 170 -21.10 -11.31 1.79
CA SER A 170 -21.45 -11.13 0.38
C SER A 170 -20.26 -10.69 -0.49
N PHE A 171 -19.37 -9.87 0.08
CA PHE A 171 -18.20 -9.34 -0.59
C PHE A 171 -17.11 -10.40 -0.77
N LEU A 172 -16.79 -11.14 0.30
CA LEU A 172 -15.59 -11.98 0.36
C LEU A 172 -15.55 -13.05 -0.75
N PRO A 173 -16.62 -13.82 -1.05
CA PRO A 173 -16.59 -14.80 -2.13
C PRO A 173 -16.36 -14.14 -3.49
N ARG A 174 -16.95 -12.95 -3.72
CA ARG A 174 -16.80 -12.21 -4.98
C ARG A 174 -15.38 -11.67 -5.13
N TRP A 175 -14.83 -11.09 -4.06
CA TRP A 175 -13.45 -10.62 -4.01
C TRP A 175 -12.45 -11.76 -4.22
N GLN A 176 -12.71 -12.92 -3.62
CA GLN A 176 -11.93 -14.15 -3.79
C GLN A 176 -12.14 -14.86 -5.13
N GLY A 177 -12.95 -14.29 -6.04
CA GLY A 177 -13.23 -14.87 -7.37
C GLY A 177 -14.01 -16.18 -7.35
N VAL A 178 -14.66 -16.54 -6.23
CA VAL A 178 -15.49 -17.76 -6.14
C VAL A 178 -16.77 -17.58 -6.95
N GLY A 179 -17.02 -18.51 -7.86
CA GLY A 179 -18.12 -18.41 -8.84
C GLY A 179 -17.81 -17.44 -10.00
N ALA A 180 -16.60 -16.89 -10.07
CA ALA A 180 -16.17 -16.09 -11.21
C ALA A 180 -16.13 -16.93 -12.49
N ARG A 181 -16.25 -16.24 -13.64
CA ARG A 181 -16.27 -16.88 -14.96
C ARG A 181 -14.92 -16.81 -15.67
N LEU A 182 -13.82 -16.86 -14.91
CA LEU A 182 -12.46 -16.89 -15.46
C LEU A 182 -12.22 -18.19 -16.25
N ARG A 183 -11.35 -18.15 -17.27
CA ARG A 183 -11.08 -19.26 -18.19
C ARG A 183 -9.62 -19.24 -18.65
N GLY A 184 -9.10 -20.42 -18.99
CA GLY A 184 -7.76 -20.58 -19.58
C GLY A 184 -6.60 -20.28 -18.62
N ALA A 185 -5.39 -20.23 -19.16
CA ALA A 185 -4.15 -20.01 -18.41
C ALA A 185 -4.13 -18.62 -17.74
N GLU A 186 -4.46 -17.56 -18.47
CA GLU A 186 -4.59 -16.19 -17.93
C GLU A 186 -5.55 -16.10 -16.74
N GLY A 187 -6.70 -16.79 -16.83
CA GLY A 187 -7.65 -16.87 -15.73
C GLY A 187 -7.07 -17.59 -14.51
N LEU A 188 -6.25 -18.62 -14.73
CA LEU A 188 -5.57 -19.34 -13.66
C LEU A 188 -4.49 -18.48 -12.99
N VAL A 189 -3.69 -17.72 -13.76
CA VAL A 189 -2.71 -16.75 -13.21
C VAL A 189 -3.41 -15.77 -12.27
N ARG A 190 -4.56 -15.21 -12.65
CA ARG A 190 -5.35 -14.34 -11.77
C ARG A 190 -5.85 -15.01 -10.50
N VAL A 191 -6.22 -16.30 -10.58
CA VAL A 191 -6.61 -17.08 -9.40
C VAL A 191 -5.41 -17.33 -8.50
N VAL A 192 -4.24 -17.65 -9.05
CA VAL A 192 -2.99 -17.84 -8.30
C VAL A 192 -2.53 -16.53 -7.67
N GLU A 193 -2.62 -15.41 -8.38
CA GLU A 193 -2.35 -14.06 -7.86
C GLU A 193 -3.15 -13.80 -6.57
N GLN A 194 -4.48 -14.02 -6.64
CA GLN A 194 -5.39 -13.83 -5.51
C GLN A 194 -5.12 -14.79 -4.33
N LEU A 195 -4.60 -15.99 -4.61
CA LEU A 195 -4.31 -17.04 -3.62
C LEU A 195 -2.84 -17.13 -3.23
N SER A 196 -1.99 -16.20 -3.69
CA SER A 196 -0.54 -16.33 -3.52
C SER A 196 -0.17 -16.39 -2.04
N GLY A 197 0.51 -17.46 -1.63
CA GLY A 197 0.87 -17.73 -0.23
C GLY A 197 -0.25 -18.26 0.66
N ALA A 198 -1.47 -18.47 0.15
CA ALA A 198 -2.53 -19.13 0.91
C ALA A 198 -2.22 -20.62 1.10
N VAL A 199 -2.18 -21.07 2.36
CA VAL A 199 -1.90 -22.47 2.71
C VAL A 199 -3.20 -23.27 2.67
N LEU A 200 -3.24 -24.28 1.80
CA LEU A 200 -4.41 -25.07 1.47
C LEU A 200 -4.09 -26.57 1.47
N PRO A 201 -5.05 -27.47 1.74
CA PRO A 201 -4.83 -28.90 1.58
C PRO A 201 -4.56 -29.22 0.11
N ALA A 202 -3.50 -29.99 -0.16
CA ALA A 202 -3.10 -30.36 -1.52
C ALA A 202 -4.22 -31.11 -2.25
N SER A 203 -4.93 -32.01 -1.55
CA SER A 203 -6.08 -32.72 -2.12
C SER A 203 -7.28 -31.82 -2.46
N ALA A 204 -7.42 -30.65 -1.82
CA ALA A 204 -8.52 -29.71 -2.04
C ALA A 204 -8.23 -28.70 -3.17
N LEU A 205 -6.96 -28.46 -3.48
CA LEU A 205 -6.51 -27.43 -4.42
C LEU A 205 -7.18 -27.61 -5.80
N GLU A 206 -6.96 -28.76 -6.43
CA GLU A 206 -7.48 -29.05 -7.78
C GLU A 206 -8.89 -29.65 -7.79
N SER A 207 -9.40 -30.11 -6.65
CA SER A 207 -10.74 -30.71 -6.54
C SER A 207 -11.83 -29.70 -6.18
N LEU A 208 -11.50 -28.67 -5.40
CA LEU A 208 -12.47 -27.70 -4.87
C LEU A 208 -12.05 -26.25 -5.16
N VAL A 209 -10.81 -25.87 -4.86
CA VAL A 209 -10.38 -24.46 -4.82
C VAL A 209 -10.30 -23.85 -6.22
N LEU A 210 -9.55 -24.48 -7.13
CA LEU A 210 -9.37 -24.01 -8.50
C LEU A 210 -10.66 -24.16 -9.34
N PRO A 211 -11.38 -25.31 -9.31
CA PRO A 211 -12.63 -25.45 -10.05
C PRO A 211 -13.74 -24.48 -9.63
N ALA A 212 -13.74 -24.02 -8.37
CA ALA A 212 -14.71 -23.02 -7.90
C ALA A 212 -14.46 -21.61 -8.46
N ARG A 213 -13.27 -21.33 -9.00
CA ARG A 213 -12.85 -20.00 -9.49
C ARG A 213 -12.62 -19.95 -11.00
N LEU A 214 -12.28 -21.09 -11.60
CA LEU A 214 -11.97 -21.21 -13.03
C LEU A 214 -12.95 -22.17 -13.71
N GLN A 215 -13.60 -21.71 -14.77
CA GLN A 215 -14.49 -22.56 -15.55
C GLN A 215 -13.70 -23.60 -16.34
N ARG A 216 -14.17 -24.85 -16.28
CA ARG A 216 -13.57 -26.00 -16.98
C ARG A 216 -12.08 -26.14 -16.65
N TYR A 217 -11.72 -25.97 -15.37
CA TYR A 217 -10.37 -26.24 -14.89
C TYR A 217 -9.91 -27.64 -15.31
N THR A 218 -8.69 -27.71 -15.84
CA THR A 218 -7.98 -28.95 -16.13
C THR A 218 -6.57 -28.82 -15.58
N SER A 219 -6.04 -29.90 -15.01
CA SER A 219 -4.70 -29.91 -14.41
C SER A 219 -3.57 -29.56 -15.38
N ALA A 220 -3.79 -29.77 -16.68
CA ALA A 220 -2.86 -29.35 -17.74
C ALA A 220 -2.55 -27.85 -17.73
N LEU A 221 -3.49 -26.99 -17.30
CA LEU A 221 -3.26 -25.54 -17.22
C LEU A 221 -2.26 -25.20 -16.12
N LEU A 222 -2.37 -25.86 -14.97
CA LEU A 222 -1.44 -25.64 -13.87
C LEU A 222 -0.07 -26.27 -14.19
N ASP A 223 -0.07 -27.41 -14.88
CA ASP A 223 1.16 -28.05 -15.37
C ASP A 223 1.92 -27.17 -16.35
N GLU A 224 1.22 -26.49 -17.26
CA GLU A 224 1.81 -25.53 -18.19
C GLU A 224 2.46 -24.34 -17.46
N LEU A 225 1.76 -23.74 -16.49
CA LEU A 225 2.26 -22.59 -15.74
C LEU A 225 3.39 -22.94 -14.76
N THR A 226 3.40 -24.16 -14.23
CA THR A 226 4.48 -24.62 -13.33
C THR A 226 5.72 -25.01 -14.12
N ALA A 227 5.56 -25.72 -15.25
CA ALA A 227 6.67 -26.12 -16.10
C ALA A 227 7.35 -24.93 -16.81
N SER A 228 6.60 -23.86 -17.11
CA SER A 228 7.16 -22.60 -17.62
C SER A 228 7.85 -21.77 -16.53
N GLY A 229 7.66 -22.12 -15.25
CA GLY A 229 8.20 -21.38 -14.12
C GLY A 229 7.44 -20.10 -13.77
N GLU A 230 6.28 -19.83 -14.37
CA GLU A 230 5.44 -18.68 -14.03
C GLU A 230 4.77 -18.84 -12.66
N VAL A 231 4.42 -20.08 -12.31
CA VAL A 231 3.82 -20.45 -11.02
C VAL A 231 4.74 -21.40 -10.29
N LEU A 232 5.02 -21.09 -9.03
CA LEU A 232 5.74 -21.94 -8.09
C LEU A 232 4.77 -22.52 -7.06
N TRP A 233 5.13 -23.64 -6.45
CA TRP A 233 4.39 -24.18 -5.31
C TRP A 233 5.36 -24.56 -4.19
N CYS A 234 4.86 -24.59 -2.95
CA CYS A 234 5.64 -24.90 -1.77
C CYS A 234 4.81 -25.75 -0.80
N GLY A 235 5.45 -26.72 -0.13
CA GLY A 235 4.85 -27.51 0.94
C GLY A 235 5.01 -26.84 2.31
N HIS A 236 4.05 -27.09 3.21
CA HIS A 236 3.98 -26.50 4.57
C HIS A 236 3.65 -27.56 5.64
N GLY A 237 4.09 -28.79 5.42
CA GLY A 237 3.85 -29.91 6.31
C GLY A 237 2.90 -30.96 5.75
N SER A 238 2.99 -32.15 6.31
CA SER A 238 2.17 -33.31 5.94
C SER A 238 0.86 -33.35 6.74
N LEU A 239 -0.13 -34.04 6.19
CA LEU A 239 -1.41 -34.34 6.81
C LEU A 239 -1.61 -35.87 6.82
N PRO A 240 -2.43 -36.40 7.75
CA PRO A 240 -2.75 -37.82 7.76
C PRO A 240 -3.34 -38.30 6.43
N GLY A 241 -2.89 -39.47 5.94
CA GLY A 241 -3.41 -40.09 4.71
C GLY A 241 -2.74 -39.64 3.41
N ASP A 242 -1.44 -39.33 3.46
CA ASP A 242 -0.58 -38.88 2.35
C ASP A 242 -0.99 -37.53 1.72
N ASP A 243 -1.77 -36.74 2.45
CA ASP A 243 -2.10 -35.36 2.08
C ASP A 243 -1.06 -34.40 2.69
N GLY A 244 -1.12 -33.13 2.31
CA GLY A 244 -0.21 -32.11 2.84
C GLY A 244 -0.75 -30.71 2.65
N TRP A 245 -0.12 -29.76 3.32
CA TRP A 245 -0.39 -28.34 3.12
C TRP A 245 0.49 -27.80 2.01
N VAL A 246 -0.11 -27.09 1.06
CA VAL A 246 0.59 -26.47 -0.06
C VAL A 246 0.10 -25.04 -0.28
N SER A 247 0.96 -24.22 -0.87
CA SER A 247 0.61 -22.91 -1.39
C SER A 247 1.11 -22.75 -2.83
N LEU A 248 0.46 -21.87 -3.58
CA LEU A 248 0.90 -21.44 -4.90
C LEU A 248 1.43 -20.01 -4.84
N HIS A 249 2.36 -19.68 -5.73
CA HIS A 249 3.03 -18.39 -5.80
C HIS A 249 3.28 -18.01 -7.26
N LEU A 250 3.13 -16.74 -7.60
CA LEU A 250 3.68 -16.23 -8.86
C LEU A 250 5.19 -16.02 -8.72
N ALA A 251 5.97 -16.39 -9.73
CA ALA A 251 7.43 -16.30 -9.66
C ALA A 251 7.94 -14.88 -9.33
N ASP A 252 7.35 -13.86 -9.97
CA ASP A 252 7.74 -12.46 -9.78
C ASP A 252 7.52 -11.95 -8.36
N SER A 253 6.55 -12.50 -7.62
CA SER A 253 6.20 -12.10 -6.25
C SER A 253 6.47 -13.19 -5.20
N ALA A 254 7.12 -14.29 -5.59
CA ALA A 254 7.40 -15.42 -4.72
C ALA A 254 8.24 -14.98 -3.51
N HIS A 255 9.20 -14.07 -3.70
CA HIS A 255 10.03 -13.51 -2.64
C HIS A 255 9.26 -12.74 -1.55
N LEU A 256 8.03 -12.29 -1.83
CA LEU A 256 7.16 -11.60 -0.87
C LEU A 256 6.22 -12.55 -0.12
N THR A 257 6.00 -13.75 -0.68
CA THR A 257 4.94 -14.67 -0.23
C THR A 257 5.48 -15.99 0.29
N LEU A 258 6.69 -16.40 -0.11
CA LEU A 258 7.43 -17.49 0.49
C LEU A 258 8.05 -17.03 1.80
N ARG A 259 7.96 -17.89 2.83
CA ARG A 259 8.63 -17.64 4.10
C ARG A 259 10.13 -17.89 3.94
N PRO A 260 11.01 -16.98 4.40
CA PRO A 260 12.44 -17.25 4.46
C PRO A 260 12.69 -18.43 5.41
N ARG A 261 13.37 -19.47 4.93
CA ARG A 261 13.89 -20.55 5.78
C ARG A 261 15.36 -20.28 6.07
N PRO A 262 15.85 -20.57 7.29
CA PRO A 262 17.27 -20.49 7.58
C PRO A 262 18.04 -21.45 6.67
N ALA A 263 19.23 -21.02 6.25
CA ALA A 263 20.14 -21.85 5.48
C ALA A 263 20.42 -23.16 6.23
N TRP A 264 20.47 -24.27 5.50
CA TRP A 264 20.55 -25.62 6.08
C TRP A 264 21.97 -25.97 6.58
N ASP A 265 22.97 -25.21 6.13
CA ASP A 265 24.38 -25.24 6.51
C ASP A 265 24.71 -24.32 7.69
N ALA A 266 23.78 -23.44 8.12
CA ALA A 266 23.95 -22.51 9.23
C ALA A 266 23.93 -23.19 10.62
N ALA A 267 24.31 -24.47 10.68
CA ALA A 267 24.13 -25.38 11.81
C ALA A 267 24.86 -25.00 13.10
N ASP A 268 25.69 -23.95 13.12
CA ASP A 268 26.42 -23.53 14.33
C ASP A 268 25.91 -22.23 14.99
N ASP A 269 25.08 -21.41 14.34
CA ASP A 269 24.66 -20.09 14.89
C ASP A 269 23.17 -19.99 15.32
N ALA A 270 22.36 -21.01 15.02
CA ALA A 270 20.90 -20.97 15.22
C ALA A 270 20.44 -21.04 16.69
N ALA A 271 21.33 -21.27 17.66
CA ALA A 271 20.98 -21.30 19.09
C ALA A 271 20.67 -19.90 19.70
N ARG A 272 20.55 -18.82 18.90
CA ARG A 272 20.59 -17.44 19.42
C ARG A 272 19.58 -16.41 18.89
N SER A 273 18.56 -16.74 18.11
CA SER A 273 17.65 -15.71 17.57
C SER A 273 16.16 -16.01 17.78
N ASP A 274 15.73 -15.99 19.04
CA ASP A 274 14.34 -16.16 19.48
C ASP A 274 13.41 -14.95 19.19
N VAL A 275 13.81 -13.98 18.35
CA VAL A 275 13.08 -12.68 18.28
C VAL A 275 12.27 -12.50 16.99
N ALA A 276 12.47 -13.32 15.95
CA ALA A 276 11.75 -13.18 14.68
C ALA A 276 10.50 -14.08 14.53
N ALA A 277 10.34 -15.13 15.35
CA ALA A 277 9.30 -16.15 15.19
C ALA A 277 7.88 -15.71 15.60
N ALA A 278 7.74 -14.72 16.49
CA ALA A 278 6.47 -14.43 17.15
C ALA A 278 5.40 -13.71 16.28
N ALA A 279 5.73 -13.21 15.09
CA ALA A 279 4.82 -12.35 14.31
C ALA A 279 3.99 -13.08 13.23
N ALA A 280 4.23 -14.37 12.98
CA ALA A 280 3.66 -15.07 11.83
C ALA A 280 3.01 -16.40 12.24
N GLY A 281 1.87 -16.34 12.93
CA GLY A 281 1.13 -17.46 13.57
C GLY A 281 0.81 -18.70 12.72
N GLY A 282 1.84 -19.37 12.23
CA GLY A 282 1.86 -20.78 11.84
C GLY A 282 2.32 -21.60 13.04
N ARG A 283 1.91 -22.86 13.09
CA ARG A 283 2.39 -23.81 14.10
C ARG A 283 3.87 -24.10 13.83
N ASP A 284 4.77 -23.45 14.58
CA ASP A 284 6.22 -23.69 14.57
C ASP A 284 6.64 -24.96 15.36
N ASP A 285 5.71 -25.85 15.69
CA ASP A 285 5.98 -27.02 16.57
C ASP A 285 6.65 -28.22 15.86
N ASP A 286 6.74 -28.25 14.52
CA ASP A 286 7.28 -29.40 13.76
C ASP A 286 8.41 -28.99 12.79
N ALA A 287 9.46 -28.34 13.28
CA ALA A 287 10.66 -28.11 12.47
C ALA A 287 11.35 -29.46 12.19
N LEU A 288 11.52 -29.81 10.91
CA LEU A 288 12.20 -31.05 10.51
C LEU A 288 13.65 -31.05 11.02
N GLU A 289 14.00 -32.07 11.82
CA GLU A 289 15.39 -32.33 12.18
C GLU A 289 16.13 -32.92 10.96
N LEU A 290 17.05 -32.14 10.38
CA LEU A 290 17.80 -32.55 9.19
C LEU A 290 18.78 -33.68 9.54
N THR A 291 18.58 -34.83 8.88
CA THR A 291 19.50 -35.98 8.89
C THR A 291 20.63 -35.78 7.88
N ASP A 292 21.62 -36.67 7.88
CA ASP A 292 22.74 -36.60 6.93
C ASP A 292 22.28 -36.78 5.48
N ASP A 293 21.27 -37.63 5.25
CA ASP A 293 20.67 -37.81 3.91
C ASP A 293 19.96 -36.52 3.44
N HIS A 294 19.28 -35.82 4.35
CA HIS A 294 18.67 -34.53 4.05
C HIS A 294 19.72 -33.48 3.64
N ARG A 295 20.84 -33.40 4.38
CA ARG A 295 21.95 -32.49 4.06
C ARG A 295 22.60 -32.85 2.74
N ALA A 296 22.90 -34.13 2.50
CA ALA A 296 23.49 -34.58 1.24
C ALA A 296 22.66 -34.20 0.00
N VAL A 297 21.33 -34.28 0.10
CA VAL A 297 20.42 -33.81 -0.95
C VAL A 297 20.48 -32.29 -1.13
N LEU A 298 20.48 -31.52 -0.03
CA LEU A 298 20.56 -30.06 -0.09
C LEU A 298 21.91 -29.58 -0.62
N ASP A 299 23.02 -30.19 -0.18
CA ASP A 299 24.38 -30.00 -0.68
C ASP A 299 24.46 -30.20 -2.20
N ALA A 300 23.87 -31.29 -2.71
CA ALA A 300 23.85 -31.59 -4.14
C ALA A 300 23.08 -30.53 -4.96
N LEU A 301 22.11 -29.86 -4.34
CA LEU A 301 21.24 -28.85 -4.96
C LEU A 301 21.74 -27.41 -4.76
N ASP A 302 22.71 -27.19 -3.87
CA ASP A 302 23.23 -25.86 -3.52
C ASP A 302 23.86 -25.12 -4.70
N GLY A 303 24.45 -25.87 -5.65
CA GLY A 303 25.04 -25.33 -6.87
C GLY A 303 24.05 -24.64 -7.82
N GLY A 304 22.74 -24.68 -7.53
CA GLY A 304 21.69 -24.04 -8.31
C GLY A 304 21.38 -24.80 -9.59
N GLY A 305 20.26 -25.53 -9.60
CA GLY A 305 19.81 -26.26 -10.79
C GLY A 305 18.65 -27.21 -10.50
N ALA A 306 18.02 -27.69 -11.56
CA ALA A 306 17.02 -28.75 -11.48
C ALA A 306 17.67 -30.11 -11.74
N TYR A 307 17.36 -31.10 -10.91
CA TYR A 307 17.83 -32.48 -11.09
C TYR A 307 16.67 -33.39 -11.43
N PHE A 308 16.89 -34.28 -12.41
CA PHE A 308 16.05 -35.47 -12.53
C PHE A 308 16.38 -36.44 -11.41
N PHE A 309 15.37 -37.19 -10.94
CA PHE A 309 15.49 -38.11 -9.81
C PHE A 309 16.71 -39.04 -9.90
N ARG A 310 17.00 -39.61 -11.08
CA ARG A 310 18.15 -40.52 -11.27
C ARG A 310 19.50 -39.81 -11.15
N ALA A 311 19.61 -38.62 -11.74
CA ALA A 311 20.82 -37.82 -11.63
C ALA A 311 21.08 -37.38 -10.18
N LEU A 312 20.01 -37.07 -9.44
CA LEU A 312 20.12 -36.78 -8.01
C LEU A 312 20.53 -38.02 -7.21
N ALA A 313 19.90 -39.17 -7.45
CA ALA A 313 20.24 -40.44 -6.78
C ALA A 313 21.72 -40.81 -7.00
N ASP A 314 22.21 -40.69 -8.23
CA ASP A 314 23.62 -40.91 -8.57
C ASP A 314 24.55 -39.90 -7.87
N ALA A 315 24.14 -38.62 -7.79
CA ALA A 315 24.92 -37.56 -7.15
C ALA A 315 25.06 -37.75 -5.63
N VAL A 316 24.00 -38.20 -4.96
CA VAL A 316 24.02 -38.48 -3.51
C VAL A 316 24.45 -39.93 -3.20
N GLY A 317 24.68 -40.75 -4.22
CA GLY A 317 25.07 -42.16 -4.08
C GLY A 317 23.99 -43.06 -3.47
N SER A 318 22.72 -42.69 -3.57
CA SER A 318 21.62 -43.52 -3.06
C SER A 318 21.33 -44.69 -3.99
N VAL A 319 21.22 -45.88 -3.39
CA VAL A 319 20.79 -47.13 -4.08
C VAL A 319 19.35 -47.53 -3.72
N ASP A 320 18.72 -46.80 -2.79
CA ASP A 320 17.35 -47.02 -2.35
C ASP A 320 16.47 -45.85 -2.80
N ASP A 321 15.67 -46.11 -3.84
CA ASP A 321 14.79 -45.10 -4.44
C ASP A 321 13.63 -44.72 -3.53
N ASP A 322 13.11 -45.68 -2.75
CA ASP A 322 11.95 -45.45 -1.89
C ASP A 322 12.37 -44.59 -0.69
N HIS A 323 13.53 -44.88 -0.10
CA HIS A 323 14.11 -44.05 0.96
C HIS A 323 14.43 -42.63 0.47
N LEU A 324 15.08 -42.49 -0.69
CA LEU A 324 15.37 -41.17 -1.26
C LEU A 324 14.09 -40.39 -1.56
N ALA A 325 13.02 -41.06 -2.02
CA ALA A 325 11.74 -40.42 -2.24
C ALA A 325 11.14 -39.87 -0.93
N GLU A 326 11.21 -40.60 0.18
CA GLU A 326 10.72 -40.11 1.48
C GLU A 326 11.56 -38.92 1.99
N VAL A 327 12.90 -38.98 1.89
CA VAL A 327 13.80 -37.85 2.22
C VAL A 327 13.43 -36.58 1.43
N LEU A 328 13.13 -36.74 0.13
CA LEU A 328 12.68 -35.62 -0.70
C LEU A 328 11.33 -35.08 -0.26
N TRP A 329 10.39 -35.96 0.11
CA TRP A 329 9.08 -35.53 0.59
C TRP A 329 9.15 -34.81 1.93
N ASP A 330 10.02 -35.24 2.84
CA ASP A 330 10.28 -34.55 4.11
C ASP A 330 10.77 -33.12 3.85
N LEU A 331 11.74 -32.94 2.93
CA LEU A 331 12.23 -31.61 2.53
C LEU A 331 11.19 -30.76 1.79
N VAL A 332 10.34 -31.37 0.97
CA VAL A 332 9.24 -30.67 0.29
C VAL A 332 8.21 -30.18 1.31
N TRP A 333 7.87 -31.00 2.31
CA TRP A 333 6.94 -30.61 3.36
C TRP A 333 7.54 -29.59 4.32
N ASP A 334 8.84 -29.60 4.57
CA ASP A 334 9.52 -28.51 5.27
C ASP A 334 9.64 -27.23 4.41
N GLY A 335 9.30 -27.30 3.11
CA GLY A 335 9.32 -26.15 2.20
C GLY A 335 10.73 -25.75 1.75
N ARG A 336 11.71 -26.66 1.89
CA ARG A 336 13.10 -26.47 1.43
C ARG A 336 13.29 -26.85 -0.03
N LEU A 337 12.47 -27.78 -0.52
CA LEU A 337 12.49 -28.25 -1.90
C LEU A 337 11.12 -28.11 -2.56
N THR A 338 11.14 -27.97 -3.88
CA THR A 338 9.94 -28.00 -4.71
C THR A 338 10.25 -28.64 -6.06
N ASN A 339 9.21 -28.96 -6.82
CA ASN A 339 9.31 -29.46 -8.19
C ASN A 339 8.68 -28.47 -9.18
N ASP A 340 9.17 -28.48 -10.42
CA ASP A 340 8.66 -27.71 -11.55
C ASP A 340 7.27 -28.18 -12.04
N THR A 341 6.72 -29.26 -11.48
CA THR A 341 5.36 -29.74 -11.78
C THR A 341 4.64 -30.24 -10.53
N LEU A 342 3.29 -30.28 -10.58
CA LEU A 342 2.49 -30.95 -9.54
C LEU A 342 2.26 -32.44 -9.85
N SER A 343 2.95 -33.01 -10.86
CA SER A 343 2.77 -34.43 -11.23
C SER A 343 3.14 -35.40 -10.10
N PRO A 344 4.30 -35.26 -9.43
CA PRO A 344 4.67 -36.12 -8.30
C PRO A 344 3.71 -35.98 -7.12
N LEU A 345 3.30 -34.74 -6.81
CA LEU A 345 2.32 -34.46 -5.75
C LEU A 345 0.99 -35.16 -6.00
N ARG A 346 0.44 -35.05 -7.21
CA ARG A 346 -0.78 -35.78 -7.59
C ARG A 346 -0.60 -37.29 -7.53
N ALA A 347 0.57 -37.82 -7.84
CA ALA A 347 0.85 -39.25 -7.75
C ALA A 347 0.83 -39.72 -6.28
N ARG A 348 1.48 -38.98 -5.37
CA ARG A 348 1.47 -39.26 -3.92
C ARG A 348 0.04 -39.24 -3.36
N LEU A 349 -0.73 -38.20 -3.68
CA LEU A 349 -2.12 -38.07 -3.24
C LEU A 349 -3.05 -39.19 -3.76
N ARG A 350 -2.73 -39.81 -4.90
CA ARG A 350 -3.51 -40.94 -5.44
C ARG A 350 -3.18 -42.27 -4.78
N GLY A 351 -1.95 -42.44 -4.32
CA GLY A 351 -1.52 -43.65 -3.60
C GLY A 351 -2.13 -43.74 -2.20
N GLY A 352 -2.47 -42.59 -1.61
CA GLY A 352 -2.93 -42.48 -0.23
C GLY A 352 -4.43 -42.44 0.02
N ARG A 353 -4.78 -42.14 1.28
CA ARG A 353 -6.15 -42.02 1.79
C ARG A 353 -6.48 -40.56 2.10
N THR A 354 -6.54 -39.73 1.07
CA THR A 354 -6.82 -38.29 1.20
C THR A 354 -8.28 -38.02 1.59
N ARG A 355 -8.52 -36.91 2.30
CA ARG A 355 -9.88 -36.51 2.74
C ARG A 355 -10.76 -36.07 1.57
N HIS A 356 -10.16 -35.51 0.52
CA HIS A 356 -10.84 -35.12 -0.71
C HIS A 356 -10.49 -36.10 -1.84
N ARG A 357 -11.49 -36.58 -2.58
CA ARG A 357 -11.26 -37.47 -3.72
C ARG A 357 -10.62 -36.70 -4.87
N THR A 358 -9.42 -37.11 -5.24
CA THR A 358 -8.73 -36.64 -6.43
C THR A 358 -9.31 -37.31 -7.67
N ALA A 359 -9.62 -36.54 -8.72
CA ALA A 359 -10.12 -37.12 -9.97
C ALA A 359 -9.04 -37.98 -10.66
N PRO A 360 -9.40 -39.14 -11.25
CA PRO A 360 -8.45 -39.94 -12.02
C PRO A 360 -7.98 -39.16 -13.25
N ALA A 361 -6.68 -39.25 -13.57
CA ALA A 361 -6.17 -38.73 -14.84
C ALA A 361 -6.81 -39.50 -16.01
N ALA A 362 -7.18 -38.79 -17.07
CA ALA A 362 -7.66 -39.44 -18.29
C ALA A 362 -6.57 -40.42 -18.80
N PRO A 363 -6.92 -41.68 -19.10
CA PRO A 363 -5.95 -42.64 -19.61
C PRO A 363 -5.37 -42.10 -20.92
N ARG A 364 -4.04 -42.07 -21.01
CA ARG A 364 -3.34 -41.74 -22.27
C ARG A 364 -3.68 -42.86 -23.25
N SER A 365 -4.51 -42.59 -24.25
CA SER A 365 -4.78 -43.57 -25.31
C SER A 365 -3.48 -43.80 -26.08
N ARG A 366 -2.78 -44.89 -25.79
CA ARG A 366 -1.74 -45.38 -26.70
C ARG A 366 -2.48 -45.93 -27.91
N TYR A 367 -2.48 -45.17 -29.02
CA TYR A 367 -2.76 -45.74 -30.33
C TYR A 367 -1.62 -46.73 -30.65
N ALA A 368 -1.73 -47.95 -30.11
CA ALA A 368 -0.94 -49.06 -30.60
C ALA A 368 -1.49 -49.41 -31.98
N GLY A 369 -0.85 -48.89 -33.02
CA GLY A 369 -1.17 -49.15 -34.41
C GLY A 369 -1.21 -50.66 -34.67
N SER A 370 -2.42 -51.19 -34.83
CA SER A 370 -2.69 -52.53 -35.32
C SER A 370 -2.18 -52.64 -36.76
N ARG A 371 -0.93 -53.06 -36.95
CA ARG A 371 -0.46 -53.60 -38.23
C ARG A 371 -1.09 -54.98 -38.40
N ARG A 372 -2.30 -55.04 -38.97
CA ARG A 372 -2.82 -56.28 -39.57
C ARG A 372 -2.18 -56.42 -40.95
N GLY A 373 -1.21 -57.33 -41.06
CA GLY A 373 -0.74 -57.81 -42.35
C GLY A 373 -1.88 -58.49 -43.09
N TRP A 374 -2.11 -58.06 -44.32
CA TRP A 374 -2.87 -58.83 -45.29
C TRP A 374 -1.89 -59.77 -45.97
N ALA A 375 -2.08 -61.08 -45.78
CA ALA A 375 -1.45 -62.10 -46.61
C ALA A 375 -2.38 -62.41 -47.79
N ALA A 376 -1.79 -62.49 -48.98
CA ALA A 376 -2.40 -62.97 -50.21
C ALA A 376 -2.52 -64.50 -50.21
#